data_AF-X6Q246-F1
#
_entry.id   AF-X6Q246-F1
#
_cell.length_a   1.000
_cell.length_b   1.000
_cell.length_c   1.000
_cell.angle_alpha   90.00
_cell.angle_beta   90.00
_cell.angle_gamma   90.00
#
_symmetry.space_group_name_H-M   'P 1'
#
loop_
_entity.id
_entity.type
_entity.pdbx_description
1 polymer ?
#
loop_
_entity_poly.entity_id
_entity_poly.type
_entity_poly.pdbx_seq_one_letter_code
_entity_poly.pdbx_strand_id
1 'polypeptide(L)'
;MIGYKYRANAIEGKDSTRDIESLLNDEIWASSFRNLNDPFEATYTDEISKVLPIFNQVFNVNISDIQKNWKELMAFKDKLGIYSLSTSDKDFPDNELMWAHYANSHKGFCIAYDVEKLEDSEKFSLDVNRMTINYSEKPPQIEITDIKSPNFIIKLFGTKSPVWQYEKEIRLLYTSYGIKKYNPFALKAIYFGLNMDKQYQAQIIKKLENRDVKFYKMERKDKSYNLVPTLICENQRKIENKLSSDQYEILKIEHNHTVENFHVLYKGIKKDKESLINFSSKFREQYATKPSNINIYDCKACIDLIGKYPLYGKEKTLFANHLIALSMFDTPDDIWLYPDKY
;
A
#
# COMPACT_ATOMS: atom_id res chain seq x y z
N MET A 1 5.99 5.41 1.89
CA MET A 1 7.19 4.76 1.27
C MET A 1 6.84 4.23 -0.13
N ILE A 2 7.80 4.17 -1.06
CA ILE A 2 7.59 3.57 -2.40
C ILE A 2 8.16 2.13 -2.46
N GLY A 3 7.37 1.21 -2.98
CA GLY A 3 7.75 -0.18 -3.25
C GLY A 3 7.74 -0.46 -4.75
N TYR A 4 8.75 -1.16 -5.23
CA TYR A 4 9.00 -1.44 -6.63
C TYR A 4 8.71 -2.89 -6.99
N LYS A 5 7.90 -3.09 -8.03
CA LYS A 5 7.60 -4.41 -8.56
C LYS A 5 8.04 -4.54 -10.00
N TYR A 6 9.03 -5.38 -10.22
CA TYR A 6 9.54 -5.70 -11.54
C TYR A 6 8.64 -6.73 -12.24
N ARG A 7 8.39 -6.51 -13.53
CA ARG A 7 7.49 -7.30 -14.38
C ARG A 7 8.22 -7.63 -15.67
N ALA A 8 8.24 -8.92 -16.00
CA ALA A 8 8.87 -9.42 -17.22
C ALA A 8 8.12 -8.98 -18.48
N ASN A 9 6.83 -8.65 -18.34
CA ASN A 9 5.91 -8.41 -19.45
C ASN A 9 5.88 -9.62 -20.41
N ALA A 10 5.78 -10.82 -19.83
CA ALA A 10 5.76 -12.05 -20.61
C ALA A 10 4.49 -12.07 -21.48
N ILE A 11 4.67 -12.33 -22.78
CA ILE A 11 3.58 -12.45 -23.75
C ILE A 11 3.01 -13.86 -23.61
N GLU A 12 1.73 -13.97 -23.28
CA GLU A 12 0.99 -15.24 -23.26
C GLU A 12 0.10 -15.29 -24.51
N GLY A 13 0.39 -16.22 -25.43
CA GLY A 13 -0.43 -16.44 -26.64
C GLY A 13 -0.40 -15.29 -27.66
N LYS A 14 -1.56 -14.99 -28.27
CA LYS A 14 -1.72 -13.95 -29.32
C LYS A 14 -1.86 -12.55 -28.69
N ASP A 15 -0.75 -12.00 -28.23
CA ASP A 15 -0.59 -10.59 -27.83
C ASP A 15 -1.24 -10.14 -26.49
N SER A 16 -1.72 -11.07 -25.67
CA SER A 16 -2.09 -10.77 -24.27
C SER A 16 -0.85 -10.79 -23.38
N THR A 17 -0.76 -9.83 -22.47
CA THR A 17 0.31 -9.73 -21.47
C THR A 17 -0.32 -9.67 -20.10
N ARG A 18 -0.26 -10.78 -19.37
CA ARG A 18 -0.82 -10.93 -18.02
C ARG A 18 -0.45 -9.76 -17.10
N ASP A 19 0.81 -9.33 -17.17
CA ASP A 19 1.34 -8.24 -16.32
C ASP A 19 0.67 -6.88 -16.61
N ILE A 20 0.36 -6.58 -17.88
CA ILE A 20 -0.34 -5.34 -18.26
C ILE A 20 -1.82 -5.45 -17.88
N GLU A 21 -2.45 -6.60 -18.10
CA GLU A 21 -3.85 -6.80 -17.74
C GLU A 21 -4.08 -6.64 -16.23
N SER A 22 -3.25 -7.26 -15.39
CA SER A 22 -3.34 -7.07 -13.93
C SER A 22 -3.13 -5.60 -13.54
N LEU A 23 -2.16 -4.90 -14.14
CA LEU A 23 -1.92 -3.48 -13.88
C LEU A 23 -3.16 -2.62 -14.20
N LEU A 24 -3.83 -2.88 -15.32
CA LEU A 24 -4.99 -2.11 -15.75
C LEU A 24 -6.25 -2.40 -14.92
N ASN A 25 -6.34 -3.62 -14.40
CA ASN A 25 -7.45 -4.04 -13.55
C ASN A 25 -7.26 -3.67 -12.07
N ASP A 26 -6.18 -2.95 -11.72
CA ASP A 26 -5.82 -2.66 -10.33
C ASP A 26 -5.67 -3.94 -9.49
N GLU A 27 -5.00 -4.93 -10.10
CA GLU A 27 -4.78 -6.25 -9.54
C GLU A 27 -3.30 -6.54 -9.31
N ILE A 28 -3.03 -7.25 -8.22
CA ILE A 28 -1.75 -7.91 -7.95
C ILE A 28 -1.99 -9.40 -7.73
N TRP A 29 -1.00 -10.22 -8.05
CA TRP A 29 -0.97 -11.63 -7.67
C TRP A 29 -0.15 -11.80 -6.39
N ALA A 30 -0.82 -12.09 -5.28
CA ALA A 30 -0.20 -12.49 -4.03
C ALA A 30 0.13 -13.99 -4.11
N SER A 31 1.41 -14.33 -4.20
CA SER A 31 1.88 -15.70 -4.39
C SER A 31 1.80 -16.52 -3.10
N SER A 32 1.67 -17.84 -3.19
CA SER A 32 1.92 -18.70 -2.03
C SER A 32 3.43 -18.82 -1.78
N PHE A 33 3.83 -19.17 -0.54
CA PHE A 33 5.26 -19.41 -0.20
C PHE A 33 5.92 -20.41 -1.15
N ARG A 34 5.18 -21.46 -1.57
CA ARG A 34 5.71 -22.54 -2.41
C ARG A 34 6.08 -22.11 -3.83
N ASN A 35 5.54 -20.97 -4.29
CA ASN A 35 5.74 -20.44 -5.63
C ASN A 35 6.69 -19.23 -5.64
N LEU A 36 7.32 -18.89 -4.51
CA LEU A 36 8.41 -17.93 -4.49
C LEU A 36 9.67 -18.53 -5.13
N ASN A 37 10.58 -17.68 -5.58
CA ASN A 37 11.71 -18.07 -6.42
C ASN A 37 12.91 -18.64 -5.66
N ASP A 38 13.03 -18.35 -4.36
CA ASP A 38 14.12 -18.87 -3.53
C ASP A 38 13.72 -20.24 -2.93
N PRO A 39 14.50 -21.32 -3.15
CA PRO A 39 14.19 -22.63 -2.58
C PRO A 39 14.30 -22.68 -1.05
N PHE A 40 14.91 -21.68 -0.42
CA PHE A 40 15.06 -21.58 1.04
C PHE A 40 13.97 -20.71 1.71
N GLU A 41 12.92 -20.36 0.98
CA GLU A 41 11.83 -19.51 1.48
C GLU A 41 11.18 -20.04 2.75
N ALA A 42 11.11 -19.18 3.77
CA ALA A 42 10.55 -19.49 5.08
C ALA A 42 11.13 -20.79 5.71
N THR A 43 12.43 -21.02 5.51
CA THR A 43 13.21 -22.08 6.17
C THR A 43 13.60 -21.65 7.56
N TYR A 44 13.41 -22.52 8.54
CA TYR A 44 13.80 -22.31 9.94
C TYR A 44 14.13 -23.64 10.60
N THR A 45 14.82 -23.58 11.74
CA THR A 45 15.05 -24.74 12.60
C THR A 45 14.00 -24.77 13.70
N ASP A 46 13.23 -25.86 13.80
CA ASP A 46 12.23 -26.08 14.84
C ASP A 46 12.88 -26.68 16.09
N GLU A 47 13.15 -25.85 17.10
CA GLU A 47 13.62 -26.30 18.42
C GLU A 47 12.46 -26.61 19.38
N ILE A 48 11.26 -26.05 19.13
CA ILE A 48 10.06 -26.30 19.93
C ILE A 48 9.72 -27.79 19.91
N SER A 49 9.63 -28.39 18.71
CA SER A 49 9.26 -29.80 18.54
C SER A 49 10.22 -30.77 19.25
N LYS A 50 11.49 -30.40 19.41
CA LYS A 50 12.49 -31.23 20.13
C LYS A 50 12.29 -31.19 21.65
N VAL A 51 11.83 -30.06 22.18
CA VAL A 51 11.71 -29.81 23.62
C VAL A 51 10.34 -30.26 24.18
N LEU A 52 9.29 -30.23 23.36
CA LEU A 52 7.93 -30.62 23.78
C LEU A 52 7.82 -32.02 24.44
N PRO A 53 8.47 -33.09 23.93
CA PRO A 53 8.41 -34.41 24.56
C PRO A 53 8.97 -34.43 25.98
N ILE A 54 10.03 -33.66 26.23
CA ILE A 54 10.67 -33.55 27.56
C ILE A 54 9.70 -32.88 28.54
N PHE A 55 9.03 -31.81 28.11
CA PHE A 55 8.03 -31.12 28.94
C PHE A 55 6.84 -32.01 29.29
N ASN A 56 6.35 -32.81 28.34
CA ASN A 56 5.30 -33.78 28.61
C ASN A 56 5.76 -34.81 29.66
N GLN A 57 6.98 -35.34 29.53
CA GLN A 57 7.50 -36.35 30.45
C GLN A 57 7.79 -35.80 31.87
N VAL A 58 8.34 -34.59 31.97
CA VAL A 58 8.78 -34.01 33.25
C VAL A 58 7.66 -33.27 33.98
N PHE A 59 6.80 -32.56 33.25
CA PHE A 59 5.78 -31.68 33.83
C PHE A 59 4.34 -32.14 33.56
N ASN A 60 4.15 -33.30 32.91
CA ASN A 60 2.83 -33.86 32.55
C ASN A 60 1.93 -32.85 31.79
N VAL A 61 2.56 -32.00 30.97
CA VAL A 61 1.86 -30.98 30.17
C VAL A 61 1.20 -31.65 28.97
N ASN A 62 -0.09 -31.38 28.75
CA ASN A 62 -0.77 -31.84 27.55
C ASN A 62 -0.20 -31.16 26.30
N ILE A 63 0.54 -31.91 25.48
CA ILE A 63 1.16 -31.40 24.24
C ILE A 63 0.27 -31.56 23.01
N SER A 64 -0.86 -32.26 23.09
CA SER A 64 -1.72 -32.52 21.91
C SER A 64 -2.29 -31.22 21.34
N ASP A 65 -2.72 -30.30 22.21
CA ASP A 65 -3.24 -28.99 21.82
C ASP A 65 -2.15 -28.12 21.18
N ILE A 66 -0.91 -28.18 21.71
CA ILE A 66 0.23 -27.46 21.15
C ILE A 66 0.56 -27.97 19.74
N GLN A 67 0.63 -29.30 19.58
CA GLN A 67 0.88 -29.93 18.28
C GLN A 67 -0.24 -29.62 17.26
N LYS A 68 -1.50 -29.61 17.72
CA LYS A 68 -2.65 -29.25 16.89
C LYS A 68 -2.54 -27.79 16.42
N ASN A 69 -2.35 -26.85 17.35
CA ASN A 69 -2.23 -25.43 17.03
C ASN A 69 -1.02 -25.15 16.11
N TRP A 70 0.09 -25.87 16.29
CA TRP A 70 1.27 -25.77 15.41
C TRP A 70 0.94 -26.23 13.99
N LYS A 71 0.23 -27.36 13.82
CA LYS A 71 -0.23 -27.83 12.52
C LYS A 71 -1.19 -26.83 11.87
N GLU A 72 -2.10 -26.25 12.64
CA GLU A 72 -3.03 -25.23 12.15
C GLU A 72 -2.30 -23.96 11.68
N LEU A 73 -1.29 -23.51 12.42
CA LEU A 73 -0.42 -22.39 12.01
C LEU A 73 0.32 -22.68 10.70
N MET A 74 0.87 -23.89 10.55
CA MET A 74 1.55 -24.30 9.32
C MET A 74 0.59 -24.45 8.14
N ALA A 75 -0.61 -24.97 8.38
CA ALA A 75 -1.66 -25.02 7.36
C ALA A 75 -2.14 -23.61 6.97
N PHE A 76 -2.13 -22.66 7.90
CA PHE A 76 -2.43 -21.26 7.63
C PHE A 76 -1.33 -20.60 6.77
N LYS A 77 -0.04 -20.88 7.03
CA LYS A 77 1.09 -20.44 6.19
C LYS A 77 0.87 -20.77 4.72
N ASP A 78 0.43 -22.00 4.42
CA ASP A 78 0.21 -22.44 3.03
C ASP A 78 -0.95 -21.71 2.33
N LYS A 79 -1.85 -21.06 3.09
CA LYS A 79 -2.93 -20.25 2.55
C LYS A 79 -2.52 -18.81 2.31
N LEU A 80 -1.51 -18.30 3.02
CA LEU A 80 -1.09 -16.91 2.92
C LEU A 80 -0.69 -16.54 1.50
N GLY A 81 -1.11 -15.34 1.09
CA GLY A 81 -0.65 -14.67 -0.11
C GLY A 81 0.53 -13.74 0.21
N ILE A 82 1.49 -13.64 -0.70
CA ILE A 82 2.71 -12.87 -0.50
C ILE A 82 2.93 -12.02 -1.73
N TYR A 83 3.03 -10.72 -1.51
CA TYR A 83 3.43 -9.78 -2.55
C TYR A 83 4.74 -9.11 -2.17
N SER A 84 5.83 -9.63 -2.76
CA SER A 84 7.17 -9.10 -2.57
C SER A 84 7.40 -7.84 -3.39
N LEU A 85 7.88 -6.78 -2.76
CA LEU A 85 8.30 -5.52 -3.36
C LEU A 85 9.76 -5.27 -3.01
N SER A 86 10.47 -4.57 -3.88
CA SER A 86 11.82 -4.07 -3.61
C SER A 86 11.75 -2.62 -3.17
N THR A 87 12.68 -2.18 -2.34
CA THR A 87 12.85 -0.77 -1.97
C THR A 87 14.15 -0.22 -2.54
N SER A 88 14.26 1.11 -2.69
CA SER A 88 15.49 1.77 -3.13
C SER A 88 15.77 2.99 -2.26
N ASP A 89 17.06 3.31 -2.11
CA ASP A 89 17.52 4.50 -1.37
C ASP A 89 17.54 5.76 -2.26
N LYS A 90 17.34 5.61 -3.57
CA LYS A 90 17.42 6.72 -4.55
C LYS A 90 16.06 7.21 -5.04
N ASP A 91 14.95 6.71 -4.47
CA ASP A 91 13.58 6.98 -4.90
C ASP A 91 13.23 6.55 -6.35
N PHE A 92 14.05 5.70 -6.98
CA PHE A 92 13.76 5.04 -8.26
C PHE A 92 14.38 3.62 -8.34
N PRO A 93 13.88 2.72 -9.21
CA PRO A 93 14.34 1.34 -9.28
C PRO A 93 15.71 1.24 -10.01
N ASP A 94 16.80 1.46 -9.28
CA ASP A 94 18.15 1.57 -9.83
C ASP A 94 18.97 0.26 -9.80
N ASN A 95 18.45 -0.80 -9.16
CA ASN A 95 19.17 -2.05 -9.00
C ASN A 95 19.24 -2.86 -10.30
N GLU A 96 20.46 -3.01 -10.85
CA GLU A 96 20.72 -3.72 -12.11
C GLU A 96 20.33 -5.20 -12.08
N LEU A 97 20.55 -5.90 -10.97
CA LEU A 97 20.22 -7.33 -10.82
C LEU A 97 18.71 -7.54 -10.82
N MET A 98 17.96 -6.63 -10.20
CA MET A 98 16.49 -6.68 -10.22
C MET A 98 15.94 -6.56 -11.64
N TRP A 99 16.48 -5.65 -12.44
CA TRP A 99 16.10 -5.52 -13.84
C TRP A 99 16.49 -6.74 -14.69
N ALA A 100 17.67 -7.32 -14.44
CA ALA A 100 18.16 -8.48 -15.15
C ALA A 100 17.28 -9.72 -14.88
N HIS A 101 16.99 -10.00 -13.60
CA HIS A 101 16.28 -11.21 -13.17
C HIS A 101 14.77 -11.12 -13.32
N TYR A 102 14.15 -9.99 -12.97
CA TYR A 102 12.69 -9.91 -12.81
C TYR A 102 11.98 -9.06 -13.88
N ALA A 103 12.73 -8.31 -14.69
CA ALA A 103 12.17 -7.50 -15.77
C ALA A 103 12.64 -7.99 -17.16
N ASN A 104 12.75 -9.32 -17.33
CA ASN A 104 13.07 -9.96 -18.60
C ASN A 104 14.32 -9.36 -19.26
N SER A 105 15.43 -9.28 -18.51
CA SER A 105 16.68 -8.67 -18.99
C SER A 105 16.46 -7.24 -19.54
N HIS A 106 15.79 -6.39 -18.75
CA HIS A 106 15.40 -5.02 -19.11
C HIS A 106 14.40 -4.86 -20.26
N LYS A 107 13.74 -5.92 -20.73
CA LYS A 107 12.67 -5.85 -21.75
C LYS A 107 11.28 -5.62 -21.14
N GLY A 108 11.16 -5.80 -19.84
CA GLY A 108 9.94 -5.53 -19.07
C GLY A 108 9.89 -4.12 -18.49
N PHE A 109 9.09 -3.97 -17.44
CA PHE A 109 8.89 -2.71 -16.74
C PHE A 109 8.90 -2.90 -15.21
N CYS A 110 8.97 -1.80 -14.49
CA CYS A 110 8.88 -1.78 -13.03
C CYS A 110 7.74 -0.83 -12.62
N ILE A 111 6.91 -1.30 -11.71
CA ILE A 111 5.79 -0.55 -11.16
C ILE A 111 6.21 0.02 -9.81
N ALA A 112 6.05 1.33 -9.64
CA ALA A 112 6.25 2.00 -8.36
C ALA A 112 4.90 2.20 -7.68
N TYR A 113 4.76 1.58 -6.51
CA TYR A 113 3.58 1.67 -5.68
C TYR A 113 3.85 2.48 -4.41
N ASP A 114 2.87 3.26 -4.00
CA ASP A 114 2.75 3.74 -2.63
C ASP A 114 2.31 2.59 -1.72
N VAL A 115 3.23 2.16 -0.87
CA VAL A 115 3.05 0.95 -0.05
C VAL A 115 1.94 1.12 0.96
N GLU A 116 1.78 2.33 1.52
CA GLU A 116 0.72 2.60 2.50
C GLU A 116 -0.66 2.47 1.84
N LYS A 117 -0.80 2.90 0.58
CA LYS A 117 -2.05 2.72 -0.19
C LYS A 117 -2.25 1.30 -0.69
N LEU A 118 -1.18 0.52 -0.87
CA LEU A 118 -1.31 -0.92 -1.08
C LEU A 118 -1.78 -1.62 0.18
N GLU A 119 -1.36 -1.20 1.37
CA GLU A 119 -1.84 -1.72 2.66
C GLU A 119 -3.32 -1.39 2.90
N ASP A 120 -3.88 -0.39 2.21
CA ASP A 120 -5.33 -0.13 2.21
C ASP A 120 -6.13 -1.17 1.37
N SER A 121 -5.48 -2.18 0.78
CA SER A 121 -6.14 -3.15 -0.09
C SER A 121 -6.95 -4.21 0.69
N GLU A 122 -8.24 -4.31 0.37
CA GLU A 122 -9.30 -5.17 0.94
C GLU A 122 -9.97 -4.67 2.24
N LYS A 123 -11.24 -5.07 2.43
CA LYS A 123 -12.21 -4.52 3.40
C LYS A 123 -11.77 -4.61 4.88
N PHE A 124 -10.73 -5.37 5.19
CA PHE A 124 -10.25 -5.57 6.53
C PHE A 124 -8.78 -5.17 6.60
N SER A 125 -8.47 -4.19 7.44
CA SER A 125 -7.10 -3.73 7.70
C SER A 125 -6.18 -4.75 8.36
N LEU A 126 -6.72 -5.88 8.77
CA LEU A 126 -5.94 -7.01 9.27
C LEU A 126 -5.60 -8.03 8.16
N ASP A 127 -6.15 -7.88 6.95
CA ASP A 127 -5.92 -8.82 5.85
C ASP A 127 -4.56 -8.65 5.20
N VAL A 128 -3.94 -7.46 5.29
CA VAL A 128 -2.63 -7.19 4.73
C VAL A 128 -1.65 -6.69 5.80
N ASN A 129 -0.50 -7.36 5.92
CA ASN A 129 0.55 -6.97 6.86
C ASN A 129 1.89 -6.77 6.13
N ARG A 130 2.58 -5.67 6.41
CA ARG A 130 3.93 -5.42 5.88
C ARG A 130 5.00 -6.05 6.75
N MET A 131 5.95 -6.70 6.09
CA MET A 131 7.12 -7.28 6.72
C MET A 131 8.38 -6.86 5.96
N THR A 132 9.41 -6.43 6.68
CA THR A 132 10.75 -6.23 6.09
C THR A 132 11.56 -7.51 6.25
N ILE A 133 12.28 -7.91 5.19
CA ILE A 133 13.08 -9.13 5.22
C ILE A 133 14.36 -8.92 6.02
N ASN A 134 14.61 -9.86 6.93
CA ASN A 134 15.86 -10.02 7.65
C ASN A 134 16.80 -10.92 6.87
N TYR A 135 18.01 -10.46 6.59
CA TYR A 135 19.00 -11.23 5.85
C TYR A 135 19.98 -11.89 6.82
N SER A 136 20.12 -13.22 6.74
CA SER A 136 20.92 -14.01 7.69
C SER A 136 21.60 -15.19 7.01
N GLU A 137 22.89 -15.40 7.33
CA GLU A 137 23.71 -16.52 6.84
C GLU A 137 23.15 -17.91 7.21
N LYS A 138 22.35 -17.97 8.28
CA LYS A 138 21.73 -19.21 8.76
C LYS A 138 20.23 -19.03 8.90
N PRO A 139 19.44 -20.09 8.63
CA PRO A 139 18.02 -20.10 8.97
C PRO A 139 17.81 -19.79 10.46
N PRO A 140 16.76 -19.04 10.82
CA PRO A 140 16.47 -18.72 12.20
C PRO A 140 16.10 -19.98 12.99
N GLN A 141 16.42 -19.98 14.28
CA GLN A 141 15.94 -20.97 15.23
C GLN A 141 14.67 -20.45 15.89
N ILE A 142 13.65 -21.31 15.93
CA ILE A 142 12.38 -21.02 16.59
C ILE A 142 12.34 -21.78 17.90
N GLU A 143 12.28 -21.03 18.99
CA GLU A 143 12.27 -21.52 20.36
C GLU A 143 10.94 -21.19 21.04
N ILE A 144 10.64 -21.85 22.17
CA ILE A 144 9.39 -21.62 22.92
C ILE A 144 9.28 -20.17 23.40
N THR A 145 10.42 -19.54 23.72
CA THR A 145 10.53 -18.13 24.11
C THR A 145 10.08 -17.17 23.01
N ASP A 146 10.17 -17.58 21.74
CA ASP A 146 9.77 -16.76 20.60
C ASP A 146 8.25 -16.66 20.47
N ILE A 147 7.46 -17.60 20.98
CA ILE A 147 5.99 -17.64 20.75
C ILE A 147 5.30 -16.33 21.20
N LYS A 148 5.83 -15.68 22.25
CA LYS A 148 5.31 -14.40 22.75
C LYS A 148 6.01 -13.18 22.15
N SER A 149 7.04 -13.39 21.33
CA SER A 149 7.83 -12.32 20.72
C SER A 149 7.15 -11.79 19.47
N PRO A 150 7.12 -10.46 19.27
CA PRO A 150 6.68 -9.88 18.00
C PRO A 150 7.52 -10.35 16.80
N ASN A 151 8.76 -10.81 17.05
CA ASN A 151 9.67 -11.29 15.99
C ASN A 151 9.38 -12.72 15.53
N PHE A 152 8.44 -13.43 16.17
CA PHE A 152 8.09 -14.80 15.81
C PHE A 152 7.70 -14.96 14.34
N ILE A 153 6.86 -14.04 13.84
CA ILE A 153 6.40 -14.05 12.44
C ILE A 153 7.56 -13.76 11.47
N ILE A 154 8.49 -12.90 11.86
CA ILE A 154 9.69 -12.60 11.06
C ILE A 154 10.62 -13.82 11.00
N LYS A 155 10.80 -14.55 12.10
CA LYS A 155 11.56 -15.80 12.11
C LYS A 155 10.90 -16.88 11.23
N LEU A 156 9.58 -16.94 11.22
CA LEU A 156 8.85 -17.92 10.41
C LEU A 156 8.90 -17.62 8.91
N PHE A 157 8.73 -16.36 8.51
CA PHE A 157 8.37 -15.98 7.14
C PHE A 157 9.25 -14.88 6.53
N GLY A 158 10.09 -14.26 7.35
CA GLY A 158 10.77 -13.01 7.04
C GLY A 158 12.29 -13.09 7.03
N THR A 159 12.86 -14.29 6.92
CA THR A 159 14.32 -14.46 6.85
C THR A 159 14.74 -15.02 5.50
N LYS A 160 15.80 -14.46 4.92
CA LYS A 160 16.34 -14.86 3.62
C LYS A 160 17.86 -14.85 3.63
N SER A 161 18.49 -15.57 2.70
CA SER A 161 19.95 -15.58 2.58
C SER A 161 20.49 -14.19 2.17
N PRO A 162 21.67 -13.75 2.66
CA PRO A 162 22.24 -12.45 2.32
C PRO A 162 22.56 -12.26 0.85
N VAL A 163 22.67 -13.35 0.07
CA VAL A 163 22.83 -13.26 -1.39
C VAL A 163 21.66 -12.51 -2.05
N TRP A 164 20.47 -12.53 -1.45
CA TRP A 164 19.28 -11.81 -1.93
C TRP A 164 19.14 -10.40 -1.33
N GLN A 165 20.10 -9.93 -0.54
CA GLN A 165 20.02 -8.62 0.14
C GLN A 165 19.88 -7.45 -0.84
N TYR A 166 20.38 -7.61 -2.06
CA TYR A 166 20.24 -6.59 -3.12
C TYR A 166 18.77 -6.31 -3.47
N GLU A 167 17.85 -7.24 -3.20
CA GLU A 167 16.42 -7.03 -3.46
C GLU A 167 15.80 -5.99 -2.53
N LYS A 168 16.38 -5.79 -1.33
CA LYS A 168 15.82 -4.93 -0.26
C LYS A 168 14.32 -5.17 -0.10
N GLU A 169 13.99 -6.45 0.08
CA GLU A 169 12.63 -6.97 -0.05
C GLU A 169 11.77 -6.55 1.16
N ILE A 170 10.57 -6.08 0.85
CA ILE A 170 9.45 -6.01 1.77
C ILE A 170 8.33 -6.93 1.24
N ARG A 171 7.59 -7.56 2.14
CA ARG A 171 6.44 -8.42 1.81
C ARG A 171 5.16 -7.79 2.31
N LEU A 172 4.15 -7.75 1.46
CA LEU A 172 2.76 -7.62 1.90
C LEU A 172 2.17 -9.02 2.02
N LEU A 173 1.76 -9.40 3.22
CA LEU A 173 1.15 -10.69 3.53
C LEU A 173 -0.36 -10.59 3.52
N TYR A 174 -1.01 -11.39 2.70
CA TYR A 174 -2.45 -11.52 2.57
C TYR A 174 -2.95 -12.79 3.23
N THR A 175 -4.16 -12.78 3.79
CA THR A 175 -4.79 -13.98 4.40
C THR A 175 -5.02 -15.13 3.40
N SER A 176 -5.04 -14.83 2.10
CA SER A 176 -5.18 -15.79 1.01
C SER A 176 -4.26 -15.44 -0.17
N TYR A 177 -3.63 -16.45 -0.79
CA TYR A 177 -2.95 -16.29 -2.08
C TYR A 177 -3.95 -16.12 -3.22
N GLY A 178 -3.50 -15.49 -4.30
CA GLY A 178 -4.29 -15.26 -5.52
C GLY A 178 -4.35 -13.79 -5.92
N ILE A 179 -5.35 -13.46 -6.73
CA ILE A 179 -5.59 -12.09 -7.19
C ILE A 179 -6.09 -11.24 -6.02
N LYS A 180 -5.49 -10.06 -5.86
CA LYS A 180 -5.89 -9.03 -4.90
C LYS A 180 -6.12 -7.72 -5.63
N LYS A 181 -7.21 -7.04 -5.29
CA LYS A 181 -7.48 -5.67 -5.76
C LYS A 181 -6.77 -4.69 -4.87
N TYR A 182 -6.15 -3.66 -5.44
CA TYR A 182 -5.52 -2.60 -4.66
C TYR A 182 -6.14 -1.24 -4.94
N ASN A 183 -5.90 -0.28 -4.06
CA ASN A 183 -6.33 1.11 -4.26
C ASN A 183 -5.68 1.68 -5.53
N PRO A 184 -6.43 2.10 -6.57
CA PRO A 184 -5.84 2.60 -7.82
C PRO A 184 -4.83 3.76 -7.63
N PHE A 185 -4.98 4.54 -6.56
CA PHE A 185 -4.07 5.63 -6.19
C PHE A 185 -2.72 5.18 -5.61
N ALA A 186 -2.57 3.88 -5.34
CA ALA A 186 -1.31 3.28 -4.98
C ALA A 186 -0.33 3.27 -6.16
N LEU A 187 -0.82 3.18 -7.41
CA LEU A 187 0.04 3.26 -8.59
C LEU A 187 0.58 4.69 -8.76
N LYS A 188 1.90 4.88 -8.63
CA LYS A 188 2.54 6.21 -8.73
C LYS A 188 3.29 6.42 -10.03
N ALA A 189 4.05 5.41 -10.44
CA ALA A 189 4.85 5.51 -11.65
C ALA A 189 5.09 4.15 -12.29
N ILE A 190 5.38 4.19 -13.59
CA ILE A 190 5.91 3.06 -14.35
C ILE A 190 7.27 3.46 -14.90
N TYR A 191 8.26 2.60 -14.66
CA TYR A 191 9.59 2.69 -15.24
C TYR A 191 9.71 1.62 -16.32
N PHE A 192 10.02 2.03 -17.54
CA PHE A 192 10.25 1.10 -18.65
C PHE A 192 11.72 0.69 -18.69
N GLY A 193 11.98 -0.62 -18.78
CA GLY A 193 13.34 -1.14 -18.88
C GLY A 193 14.04 -0.64 -20.14
N LEU A 194 15.37 -0.65 -20.15
CA LEU A 194 16.23 -0.13 -21.22
C LEU A 194 15.80 -0.63 -22.61
N ASN A 195 15.43 -1.90 -22.69
CA ASN A 195 15.14 -2.61 -23.94
C ASN A 195 13.65 -2.91 -24.13
N MET A 196 12.77 -2.32 -23.33
CA MET A 196 11.33 -2.53 -23.49
C MET A 196 10.85 -1.98 -24.85
N ASP A 197 10.03 -2.76 -25.55
CA ASP A 197 9.47 -2.38 -26.85
C ASP A 197 8.61 -1.10 -26.73
N LYS A 198 8.80 -0.16 -27.66
CA LYS A 198 8.06 1.11 -27.70
C LYS A 198 6.55 0.91 -27.88
N GLN A 199 6.12 -0.14 -28.57
CA GLN A 199 4.70 -0.47 -28.73
C GLN A 199 4.03 -0.74 -27.38
N TYR A 200 4.66 -1.55 -26.51
CA TYR A 200 4.12 -1.83 -25.18
C TYR A 200 4.20 -0.62 -24.25
N GLN A 201 5.27 0.19 -24.34
CA GLN A 201 5.35 1.46 -23.60
C GLN A 201 4.16 2.38 -23.95
N ALA A 202 3.91 2.59 -25.25
CA ALA A 202 2.80 3.40 -25.73
C ALA A 202 1.44 2.82 -25.33
N GLN A 203 1.30 1.48 -25.36
CA GLN A 203 0.08 0.80 -24.93
C GLN A 203 -0.21 1.05 -23.44
N ILE A 204 0.80 0.92 -22.56
CA ILE A 204 0.65 1.15 -21.12
C ILE A 204 0.28 2.62 -20.85
N ILE A 205 1.02 3.56 -21.45
CA ILE A 205 0.74 5.01 -21.30
C ILE A 205 -0.69 5.33 -21.72
N LYS A 206 -1.13 4.84 -22.88
CA LYS A 206 -2.47 5.09 -23.40
C LYS A 206 -3.56 4.47 -22.53
N LYS A 207 -3.40 3.21 -22.12
CA LYS A 207 -4.43 2.49 -21.35
C LYS A 207 -4.55 2.95 -19.90
N LEU A 208 -3.50 3.58 -19.35
CA LEU A 208 -3.52 4.26 -18.06
C LEU A 208 -3.89 5.75 -18.18
N GLU A 209 -4.54 6.17 -19.28
CA GLU A 209 -5.11 7.51 -19.36
C GLU A 209 -6.10 7.74 -18.21
N ASN A 210 -6.33 9.02 -17.86
CA ASN A 210 -7.23 9.38 -16.76
C ASN A 210 -6.81 8.81 -15.39
N ARG A 211 -5.51 8.58 -15.17
CA ARG A 211 -4.93 8.20 -13.88
C ARG A 211 -3.72 9.08 -13.60
N ASP A 212 -3.48 9.40 -12.33
CA ASP A 212 -2.34 10.21 -11.91
C ASP A 212 -1.07 9.33 -11.85
N VAL A 213 -0.40 9.14 -12.98
CA VAL A 213 0.75 8.21 -13.11
C VAL A 213 1.86 8.84 -13.93
N LYS A 214 3.11 8.72 -13.45
CA LYS A 214 4.31 9.17 -14.15
C LYS A 214 4.97 8.04 -14.93
N PHE A 215 5.51 8.34 -16.11
CA PHE A 215 6.16 7.35 -16.96
C PHE A 215 7.62 7.72 -17.21
N TYR A 216 8.52 6.80 -16.89
CA TYR A 216 9.96 6.99 -17.02
C TYR A 216 10.58 5.95 -17.95
N LYS A 217 11.65 6.33 -18.64
CA LYS A 217 12.54 5.40 -19.33
C LYS A 217 13.80 5.21 -18.50
N MET A 218 14.19 3.97 -18.23
CA MET A 218 15.50 3.69 -17.64
C MET A 218 16.60 3.77 -18.71
N GLU A 219 17.68 4.44 -18.37
CA GLU A 219 18.83 4.69 -19.23
C GLU A 219 20.14 4.42 -18.50
N ARG A 220 21.21 4.18 -19.25
CA ARG A 220 22.56 4.05 -18.68
C ARG A 220 23.10 5.45 -18.46
N LYS A 221 23.63 5.71 -17.26
CA LYS A 221 24.34 6.95 -16.98
C LYS A 221 25.74 6.89 -17.59
N ASP A 222 26.08 7.86 -18.43
CA ASP A 222 27.37 7.95 -19.10
C ASP A 222 28.56 7.74 -18.16
N LYS A 223 29.53 6.96 -18.64
CA LYS A 223 30.78 6.63 -17.93
C LYS A 223 30.57 6.01 -16.53
N SER A 224 29.45 5.32 -16.30
CA SER A 224 29.19 4.59 -15.06
C SER A 224 28.34 3.33 -15.29
N TYR A 225 28.29 2.45 -14.30
CA TYR A 225 27.39 1.29 -14.28
C TYR A 225 25.99 1.61 -13.73
N ASN A 226 25.69 2.89 -13.46
CA ASN A 226 24.42 3.27 -12.86
C ASN A 226 23.30 3.37 -13.90
N LEU A 227 22.10 2.99 -13.47
CA LEU A 227 20.86 3.28 -14.17
C LEU A 227 20.26 4.58 -13.66
N VAL A 228 19.68 5.38 -14.56
CA VAL A 228 18.95 6.60 -14.22
C VAL A 228 17.64 6.67 -15.00
N PRO A 229 16.56 7.20 -14.40
CA PRO A 229 15.30 7.40 -15.09
C PRO A 229 15.24 8.76 -15.79
N THR A 230 14.68 8.79 -16.99
CA THR A 230 14.29 10.01 -17.72
C THR A 230 12.78 10.06 -17.81
N LEU A 231 12.16 11.15 -17.33
CA LEU A 231 10.70 11.34 -17.41
C LEU A 231 10.27 11.47 -18.87
N ILE A 232 9.33 10.64 -19.29
CA ILE A 232 8.74 10.67 -20.65
C ILE A 232 7.52 11.60 -20.65
N CYS A 233 6.56 11.30 -19.78
CA CYS A 233 5.30 12.03 -19.66
C CYS A 233 4.61 11.70 -18.32
N GLU A 234 3.54 12.44 -18.03
CA GLU A 234 2.67 12.20 -16.88
C GLU A 234 1.22 12.16 -17.39
N ASN A 235 0.48 11.13 -16.97
CA ASN A 235 -0.98 11.14 -17.09
C ASN A 235 -1.56 11.79 -15.83
N GLN A 236 -2.71 12.43 -15.99
CA GLN A 236 -3.49 12.97 -14.89
C GLN A 236 -4.95 12.56 -15.04
N ARG A 237 -5.64 12.45 -13.91
CA ARG A 237 -7.09 12.32 -13.88
C ARG A 237 -7.74 13.56 -14.49
N LYS A 238 -8.66 13.33 -15.41
CA LYS A 238 -9.57 14.30 -15.99
C LYS A 238 -10.68 14.52 -14.96
N ILE A 239 -10.67 15.70 -14.34
CA ILE A 239 -11.67 16.12 -13.38
C ILE A 239 -12.31 17.38 -13.95
N GLU A 240 -13.58 17.30 -14.29
CA GLU A 240 -14.34 18.41 -14.83
C GLU A 240 -14.77 19.37 -13.72
N ASN A 241 -14.74 20.67 -14.02
CA ASN A 241 -15.17 21.73 -13.08
C ASN A 241 -14.43 21.67 -11.74
N LYS A 242 -13.09 21.61 -11.79
CA LYS A 242 -12.23 21.61 -10.61
C LYS A 242 -12.59 22.79 -9.69
N LEU A 243 -12.68 22.54 -8.38
CA LEU A 243 -12.76 23.60 -7.38
C LEU A 243 -11.55 24.52 -7.51
N SER A 244 -11.80 25.83 -7.53
CA SER A 244 -10.74 26.84 -7.51
C SER A 244 -10.07 26.86 -6.14
N SER A 245 -8.75 27.06 -6.13
CA SER A 245 -7.96 27.22 -4.89
C SER A 245 -8.42 28.41 -4.03
N ASP A 246 -9.13 29.37 -4.62
CA ASP A 246 -9.67 30.51 -3.87
C ASP A 246 -10.93 30.16 -3.08
N GLN A 247 -11.59 29.04 -3.39
CA GLN A 247 -12.84 28.63 -2.75
C GLN A 247 -12.62 27.89 -1.43
N TYR A 248 -11.41 27.40 -1.16
CA TYR A 248 -11.13 26.64 0.05
C TYR A 248 -9.65 26.64 0.43
N GLU A 249 -9.32 26.01 1.55
CA GLU A 249 -7.96 25.69 1.95
C GLU A 249 -7.99 24.41 2.78
N ILE A 250 -7.14 23.45 2.44
CA ILE A 250 -6.98 22.23 3.23
C ILE A 250 -6.17 22.60 4.47
N LEU A 251 -6.81 22.59 5.63
CA LEU A 251 -6.19 22.93 6.91
C LEU A 251 -5.39 21.76 7.48
N LYS A 252 -5.95 20.56 7.39
CA LYS A 252 -5.36 19.33 7.92
C LYS A 252 -5.89 18.13 7.15
N ILE A 253 -5.06 17.11 7.02
CA ILE A 253 -5.50 15.80 6.54
C ILE A 253 -5.05 14.76 7.56
N GLU A 254 -5.99 13.97 8.06
CA GLU A 254 -5.72 12.85 8.97
C GLU A 254 -6.15 11.56 8.27
N HIS A 255 -5.23 10.61 8.16
CA HIS A 255 -5.50 9.35 7.48
C HIS A 255 -5.42 8.19 8.47
N ASN A 256 -6.36 7.26 8.36
CA ASN A 256 -6.17 5.91 8.86
C ASN A 256 -6.31 4.91 7.69
N HIS A 257 -6.21 3.61 7.97
CA HIS A 257 -6.26 2.57 6.96
C HIS A 257 -7.63 2.48 6.23
N THR A 258 -8.73 2.91 6.86
CA THR A 258 -10.09 2.80 6.27
C THR A 258 -10.55 4.11 5.65
N VAL A 259 -10.25 5.24 6.30
CA VAL A 259 -10.89 6.53 6.03
C VAL A 259 -9.86 7.67 6.02
N GLU A 260 -10.05 8.60 5.10
CA GLU A 260 -9.37 9.91 5.10
C GLU A 260 -10.27 10.97 5.74
N ASN A 261 -9.70 11.79 6.60
CA ASN A 261 -10.40 12.90 7.23
C ASN A 261 -9.76 14.19 6.73
N PHE A 262 -10.51 14.89 5.88
CA PHE A 262 -10.12 16.21 5.41
C PHE A 262 -10.73 17.27 6.34
N HIS A 263 -9.90 18.24 6.73
CA HIS A 263 -10.35 19.42 7.44
C HIS A 263 -10.12 20.61 6.52
N VAL A 264 -11.19 21.26 6.10
CA VAL A 264 -11.18 22.20 4.99
C VAL A 264 -11.81 23.51 5.43
N LEU A 265 -11.07 24.61 5.29
CA LEU A 265 -11.64 25.94 5.38
C LEU A 265 -12.37 26.24 4.09
N TYR A 266 -13.67 26.48 4.16
CA TYR A 266 -14.49 26.90 3.04
C TYR A 266 -14.54 28.42 2.96
N LYS A 267 -14.16 28.95 1.79
CA LYS A 267 -14.10 30.39 1.48
C LYS A 267 -15.21 30.82 0.51
N GLY A 268 -16.11 29.90 0.14
CA GLY A 268 -17.23 30.19 -0.74
C GLY A 268 -18.25 31.14 -0.10
N ILE A 269 -18.90 31.95 -0.93
CA ILE A 269 -19.87 32.96 -0.51
C ILE A 269 -21.13 32.32 0.09
N LYS A 270 -21.64 31.28 -0.58
CA LYS A 270 -22.86 30.56 -0.20
C LYS A 270 -22.54 29.39 0.72
N LYS A 271 -23.16 29.38 1.91
CA LYS A 271 -23.02 28.33 2.95
C LYS A 271 -24.32 27.55 3.18
N ASP A 272 -25.23 27.54 2.21
CA ASP A 272 -26.43 26.70 2.25
C ASP A 272 -26.10 25.22 1.99
N LYS A 273 -27.04 24.33 2.35
CA LYS A 273 -26.87 22.87 2.28
C LYS A 273 -26.44 22.40 0.89
N GLU A 274 -27.11 22.89 -0.15
CA GLU A 274 -26.86 22.49 -1.54
C GLU A 274 -25.45 22.88 -1.99
N SER A 275 -25.03 24.11 -1.70
CA SER A 275 -23.68 24.60 -2.03
C SER A 275 -22.59 23.76 -1.37
N LEU A 276 -22.80 23.35 -0.11
CA LEU A 276 -21.82 22.55 0.64
C LEU A 276 -21.81 21.07 0.24
N ILE A 277 -22.96 20.50 -0.17
CA ILE A 277 -23.01 19.16 -0.79
C ILE A 277 -22.21 19.17 -2.10
N ASN A 278 -22.47 20.14 -2.98
CA ASN A 278 -21.78 20.26 -4.26
C ASN A 278 -20.27 20.44 -4.06
N PHE A 279 -19.87 21.29 -3.10
CA PHE A 279 -18.48 21.45 -2.71
C PHE A 279 -17.87 20.13 -2.21
N SER A 280 -18.51 19.44 -1.27
CA SER A 280 -18.00 18.20 -0.67
C SER A 280 -17.84 17.09 -1.71
N SER A 281 -18.84 16.93 -2.57
CA SER A 281 -18.82 15.96 -3.67
C SER A 281 -17.64 16.23 -4.62
N LYS A 282 -17.47 17.49 -5.06
CA LYS A 282 -16.36 17.86 -5.95
C LYS A 282 -15.00 17.80 -5.28
N PHE A 283 -14.91 18.17 -4.01
CA PHE A 283 -13.67 18.04 -3.23
C PHE A 283 -13.27 16.56 -3.13
N ARG A 284 -14.22 15.66 -2.86
CA ARG A 284 -14.00 14.22 -2.79
C ARG A 284 -13.47 13.67 -4.11
N GLU A 285 -14.10 14.03 -5.23
CA GLU A 285 -13.66 13.63 -6.58
C GLU A 285 -12.19 14.04 -6.84
N GLN A 286 -11.82 15.25 -6.40
CA GLN A 286 -10.48 15.80 -6.59
C GLN A 286 -9.41 15.16 -5.71
N TYR A 287 -9.68 15.02 -4.41
CA TYR A 287 -8.65 14.78 -3.40
C TYR A 287 -8.72 13.41 -2.74
N ALA A 288 -9.91 12.83 -2.62
CA ALA A 288 -10.07 11.58 -1.90
C ALA A 288 -9.48 10.41 -2.69
N THR A 289 -8.75 9.57 -1.98
CA THR A 289 -8.15 8.34 -2.51
C THR A 289 -8.73 7.07 -1.91
N LYS A 290 -9.60 7.20 -0.90
CA LYS A 290 -10.42 6.14 -0.30
C LYS A 290 -11.66 6.80 0.35
N PRO A 291 -12.58 6.06 0.99
CA PRO A 291 -13.71 6.66 1.70
C PRO A 291 -13.25 7.80 2.61
N SER A 292 -13.98 8.92 2.63
CA SER A 292 -13.49 10.13 3.27
C SER A 292 -14.57 11.01 3.91
N ASN A 293 -14.20 11.52 5.08
CA ASN A 293 -14.91 12.57 5.78
C ASN A 293 -14.38 13.93 5.36
N ILE A 294 -15.29 14.90 5.15
CA ILE A 294 -14.95 16.28 4.84
C ILE A 294 -15.56 17.15 5.93
N ASN A 295 -14.70 17.62 6.82
CA ASN A 295 -15.03 18.55 7.90
C ASN A 295 -14.83 19.97 7.38
N ILE A 296 -15.90 20.75 7.33
CA ILE A 296 -15.92 22.07 6.72
C ILE A 296 -15.97 23.15 7.79
N TYR A 297 -14.99 24.04 7.75
CA TYR A 297 -14.87 25.17 8.66
C TYR A 297 -15.03 26.49 7.92
N ASP A 298 -15.48 27.54 8.60
CA ASP A 298 -15.51 28.89 8.03
C ASP A 298 -14.50 29.86 8.64
N CYS A 299 -13.71 29.40 9.60
CA CYS A 299 -12.67 30.18 10.26
C CYS A 299 -11.43 29.33 10.56
N LYS A 300 -10.25 29.95 10.47
CA LYS A 300 -8.97 29.32 10.86
C LYS A 300 -8.76 29.24 12.36
N ALA A 301 -9.55 29.95 13.17
CA ALA A 301 -9.39 29.99 14.63
C ALA A 301 -9.52 28.62 15.30
N CYS A 302 -10.09 27.62 14.61
CA CYS A 302 -10.27 26.27 15.12
C CYS A 302 -9.14 25.30 14.75
N ILE A 303 -8.12 25.73 14.01
CA ILE A 303 -7.12 24.81 13.46
C ILE A 303 -6.36 24.05 14.55
N ASP A 304 -5.99 24.75 15.63
CA ASP A 304 -5.26 24.18 16.77
C ASP A 304 -6.13 23.26 17.66
N LEU A 305 -7.45 23.27 17.44
CA LEU A 305 -8.40 22.42 18.16
C LEU A 305 -8.69 21.12 17.40
N ILE A 306 -8.29 20.99 16.13
CA ILE A 306 -8.53 19.78 15.32
C ILE A 306 -7.71 18.61 15.90
N GLY A 307 -8.43 17.57 16.34
CA GLY A 307 -7.85 16.37 16.96
C GLY A 307 -7.65 16.48 18.48
N LYS A 308 -7.97 17.63 19.08
CA LYS A 308 -7.93 17.79 20.54
C LYS A 308 -9.23 17.26 21.15
N TYR A 309 -9.11 16.25 22.01
CA TYR A 309 -10.24 15.70 22.77
C TYR A 309 -9.82 15.37 24.21
N PRO A 310 -10.66 15.64 25.21
CA PRO A 310 -11.91 16.41 25.14
C PRO A 310 -11.69 17.94 25.01
N LEU A 311 -12.64 18.64 24.38
CA LEU A 311 -12.68 20.11 24.35
C LEU A 311 -13.53 20.65 25.52
N TYR A 312 -13.06 21.73 26.16
CA TYR A 312 -13.73 22.34 27.31
C TYR A 312 -14.01 23.83 27.13
N GLY A 313 -15.08 24.32 27.77
CA GLY A 313 -15.39 25.74 27.86
C GLY A 313 -15.39 26.47 26.52
N LYS A 314 -14.58 27.54 26.43
CA LYS A 314 -14.46 28.41 25.24
C LYS A 314 -13.98 27.67 24.00
N GLU A 315 -13.13 26.66 24.14
CA GLU A 315 -12.62 25.88 23.01
C GLU A 315 -13.74 25.07 22.35
N LYS A 316 -14.59 24.43 23.16
CA LYS A 316 -15.76 23.69 22.66
C LYS A 316 -16.72 24.62 21.91
N THR A 317 -17.02 25.79 22.47
CA THR A 317 -17.89 26.79 21.83
C THR A 317 -17.29 27.31 20.53
N LEU A 318 -16.00 27.64 20.52
CA LEU A 318 -15.31 28.12 19.31
C LEU A 318 -15.37 27.07 18.20
N PHE A 319 -15.04 25.82 18.51
CA PHE A 319 -15.06 24.72 17.54
C PHE A 319 -16.47 24.47 17.00
N ALA A 320 -17.48 24.43 17.87
CA ALA A 320 -18.87 24.20 17.47
C ALA A 320 -19.46 25.33 16.60
N ASN A 321 -19.02 26.57 16.81
CA ASN A 321 -19.52 27.73 16.03
C ASN A 321 -18.92 27.82 14.63
N HIS A 322 -17.78 27.17 14.38
CA HIS A 322 -17.01 27.34 13.15
C HIS A 322 -16.84 26.06 12.35
N LEU A 323 -17.09 24.88 12.92
CA LEU A 323 -17.46 23.71 12.13
C LEU A 323 -18.86 23.99 11.55
N ILE A 324 -18.95 24.25 10.26
CA ILE A 324 -20.22 24.64 9.62
C ILE A 324 -20.90 23.46 8.94
N ALA A 325 -20.13 22.44 8.55
CA ALA A 325 -20.69 21.24 7.98
C ALA A 325 -19.77 20.02 8.05
N LEU A 326 -20.37 18.83 7.96
CA LEU A 326 -19.68 17.55 7.90
C LEU A 326 -20.32 16.67 6.82
N SER A 327 -19.52 16.27 5.82
CA SER A 327 -19.89 15.19 4.88
C SER A 327 -19.17 13.92 5.29
N MET A 328 -19.92 12.89 5.68
CA MET A 328 -19.34 11.64 6.20
C MET A 328 -19.06 10.64 5.08
N PHE A 329 -18.11 9.72 5.31
CA PHE A 329 -17.72 8.71 4.32
C PHE A 329 -18.81 7.68 4.03
N ASP A 330 -19.71 7.43 4.98
CA ASP A 330 -20.80 6.44 4.91
C ASP A 330 -22.09 7.01 4.29
N THR A 331 -22.22 8.34 4.30
CA THR A 331 -23.30 9.11 3.67
C THR A 331 -22.73 10.24 2.80
N PRO A 332 -21.94 9.92 1.75
CA PRO A 332 -21.15 10.90 1.00
C PRO A 332 -21.98 11.91 0.21
N ASP A 333 -23.25 11.58 -0.06
CA ASP A 333 -24.21 12.41 -0.80
C ASP A 333 -25.03 13.34 0.12
N ASP A 334 -24.86 13.24 1.44
CA ASP A 334 -25.49 14.14 2.42
C ASP A 334 -24.45 15.00 3.14
N ILE A 335 -24.95 16.02 3.83
CA ILE A 335 -24.15 16.89 4.68
C ILE A 335 -24.92 17.31 5.94
N TRP A 336 -24.23 17.22 7.07
CA TRP A 336 -24.71 17.64 8.37
C TRP A 336 -24.28 19.08 8.59
N LEU A 337 -25.21 19.99 8.83
CA LEU A 337 -24.90 21.41 9.07
C LEU A 337 -24.76 21.69 10.55
N TYR A 338 -23.82 22.56 10.91
CA TYR A 338 -23.53 22.91 12.29
C TYR A 338 -23.53 24.44 12.52
N PRO A 339 -23.94 24.90 13.72
CA PRO A 339 -24.78 24.15 14.68
C PRO A 339 -26.11 23.78 14.03
N ASP A 340 -26.77 22.69 14.48
CA ASP A 340 -28.02 22.21 13.88
C ASP A 340 -29.02 23.36 13.67
N LYS A 341 -29.19 23.78 12.40
CA LYS A 341 -30.22 24.75 12.01
C LYS A 341 -31.45 23.93 11.64
N TYR A 342 -32.21 23.52 12.66
CA TYR A 342 -33.50 22.85 12.50
C TYR A 342 -34.51 23.74 11.77
#